data_AF-A0A0Q9LQG8-F1
#
_entry.id   AF-A0A0Q9LQG8-F1
#
_cell.length_a   1.000
_cell.length_b   1.000
_cell.length_c   1.000
_cell.angle_alpha   90.00
_cell.angle_beta   90.00
_cell.angle_gamma   90.00
#
_symmetry.space_group_name_H-M   'P 1'
#
loop_
_entity.id
_entity.type
_entity.pdbx_description
1 polymer ?
#
loop_
_entity_poly.entity_id
_entity_poly.type
_entity_poly.pdbx_seq_one_letter_code
_entity_poly.pdbx_strand_id
1 'polypeptide(L)'
;MTTTVATPRRRMGGVVAVSLATGVLAAVVLTFCPFVPVTEAAVTGAVLCGFAIGWATLLGLSQWLTDQPQRWAAVPAVFMGTGGLLLLVFGSTRGVLSWVWPPALLGLVVWMVVRMHHDLRSRAGRVQLYAVFSILALCAVGGVWQVVRSAGEPNPYLAAGRLVTVDGHQLRLECTGSGAPTVVLEPGAGGTSASMGLITPVVAARTRTCVYDRAGRGGSEPSAAAQDGAQIATDLHTLLHSAGVPGPYVLAGHSFGGLYVRIFAAHYPDEVAGLVLLDSTASSEPAMPVVPAAGNSSDDAYGRFANLTSLTAPVGLGRLYGGLARGSLPGRYEDQLAYDIAQGHTVQSIVDEYLRGGAIVQEAASLHDFGDKPLFVLTAGEHPESWLTDQKRSATLSTNSVWRVVNGATHQGLLGQKQYAVQTSQAVLDVVTAVRTNHPLTASEHTTP
;
A
#
# COMPACT_ATOMS: atom_id res chain seq x y z
N MET A 1 -32.53 63.80 -4.37
CA MET A 1 -31.50 63.10 -5.17
C MET A 1 -30.81 62.10 -4.26
N THR A 2 -31.24 60.84 -4.29
CA THR A 2 -30.56 59.74 -3.60
C THR A 2 -29.42 59.26 -4.50
N THR A 3 -28.19 59.65 -4.17
CA THR A 3 -26.98 59.13 -4.78
C THR A 3 -26.79 57.69 -4.34
N THR A 4 -27.23 56.74 -5.18
CA THR A 4 -26.82 55.33 -5.06
C THR A 4 -25.32 55.24 -5.32
N VAL A 5 -24.54 55.10 -4.25
CA VAL A 5 -23.12 54.77 -4.31
C VAL A 5 -23.00 53.39 -4.96
N ALA A 6 -22.60 53.35 -6.23
CA ALA A 6 -22.34 52.10 -6.92
C ALA A 6 -21.12 51.43 -6.27
N THR A 7 -21.34 50.35 -5.52
CA THR A 7 -20.27 49.49 -5.02
C THR A 7 -19.44 48.97 -6.20
N PRO A 8 -18.09 49.07 -6.15
CA PRO A 8 -17.24 48.63 -7.24
C PRO A 8 -17.43 47.12 -7.46
N ARG A 9 -17.99 46.73 -8.61
CA ARG A 9 -18.13 45.34 -9.02
C ARG A 9 -16.75 44.69 -9.04
N ARG A 10 -16.57 43.58 -8.32
CA ARG A 10 -15.29 42.86 -8.30
C ARG A 10 -14.99 42.32 -9.70
N ARG A 11 -13.72 42.35 -10.10
CA ARG A 11 -13.29 41.77 -11.38
C ARG A 11 -13.55 40.26 -11.35
N MET A 12 -14.21 39.73 -12.37
CA MET A 12 -14.56 38.30 -12.49
C MET A 12 -13.37 37.35 -12.28
N GLY A 13 -12.15 37.72 -12.70
CA GLY A 13 -10.95 36.93 -12.42
C GLY A 13 -10.61 36.77 -10.93
N GLY A 14 -10.94 37.76 -10.10
CA GLY A 14 -10.82 37.66 -8.65
C GLY A 14 -11.91 36.78 -8.04
N VAL A 15 -13.12 36.79 -8.60
CA VAL A 15 -14.21 35.88 -8.18
C VAL A 15 -13.85 34.43 -8.47
N VAL A 16 -13.29 34.14 -9.65
CA VAL A 16 -12.76 32.80 -9.98
C VAL A 16 -11.68 32.39 -8.97
N ALA A 17 -10.67 33.24 -8.75
CA ALA A 17 -9.57 32.93 -7.83
C ALA A 17 -10.05 32.64 -6.40
N VAL A 18 -10.96 33.48 -5.86
CA VAL A 18 -11.55 33.25 -4.53
C VAL A 18 -12.30 31.93 -4.48
N SER A 19 -13.09 31.62 -5.50
CA SER A 19 -13.89 30.38 -5.53
C SER A 19 -13.03 29.13 -5.59
N LEU A 20 -11.95 29.15 -6.39
CA LEU A 20 -10.98 28.07 -6.45
C LEU A 20 -10.24 27.89 -5.12
N ALA A 21 -9.81 29.00 -4.50
CA ALA A 21 -9.17 28.97 -3.18
C ALA A 21 -10.12 28.46 -2.09
N THR A 22 -11.39 28.86 -2.11
CA THR A 22 -12.42 28.33 -1.20
C THR A 22 -12.60 26.83 -1.39
N GLY A 23 -12.62 26.33 -2.62
CA GLY A 23 -12.72 24.89 -2.89
C GLY A 23 -11.54 24.10 -2.33
N VAL A 24 -10.31 24.57 -2.55
CA VAL A 24 -9.09 23.94 -2.00
C VAL A 24 -9.09 23.97 -0.48
N LEU A 25 -9.41 25.12 0.12
CA LEU A 25 -9.46 25.27 1.57
C LEU A 25 -10.54 24.36 2.18
N ALA A 26 -11.73 24.31 1.58
CA ALA A 26 -12.80 23.43 2.03
C ALA A 26 -12.42 21.95 1.90
N ALA A 27 -11.75 21.56 0.81
CA ALA A 27 -11.27 20.18 0.62
C ALA A 27 -10.26 19.79 1.71
N VAL A 28 -9.32 20.68 2.05
CA VAL A 28 -8.40 20.47 3.17
C VAL A 28 -9.18 20.36 4.48
N VAL A 29 -9.99 21.37 4.83
CA VAL A 29 -10.71 21.39 6.11
C VAL A 29 -11.58 20.15 6.30
N LEU A 30 -12.37 19.77 5.29
CA LEU A 30 -13.23 18.59 5.35
C LEU A 30 -12.42 17.29 5.47
N THR A 31 -11.29 17.19 4.77
CA THR A 31 -10.43 16.00 4.84
C THR A 31 -9.89 15.78 6.25
N PHE A 32 -9.58 16.86 6.98
CA PHE A 32 -9.05 16.80 8.35
C PHE A 32 -10.14 16.95 9.43
N CYS A 33 -11.42 16.90 9.07
CA CYS A 33 -12.49 16.86 10.07
C CYS A 33 -12.46 15.54 10.85
N PRO A 34 -12.57 15.56 12.19
CA PRO A 34 -12.41 14.38 13.05
C PRO A 34 -13.48 13.31 12.83
N PHE A 35 -14.63 13.68 12.26
CA PHE A 35 -15.73 12.75 12.00
C PHE A 35 -15.64 12.04 10.65
N VAL A 36 -14.70 12.42 9.79
CA VAL A 36 -14.47 11.75 8.50
C VAL A 36 -13.57 10.55 8.76
N PRO A 37 -14.00 9.30 8.48
CA PRO A 37 -13.17 8.11 8.67
C PRO A 37 -11.84 8.21 7.92
N VAL A 38 -10.77 7.65 8.48
CA VAL A 38 -9.44 7.56 7.82
C VAL A 38 -9.43 6.40 6.82
N THR A 39 -10.30 6.48 5.82
CA THR A 39 -10.40 5.52 4.71
C THR A 39 -10.30 6.27 3.38
N GLU A 40 -9.80 5.60 2.34
CA GLU A 40 -9.65 6.23 1.02
C GLU A 40 -10.99 6.81 0.52
N ALA A 41 -12.08 6.04 0.63
CA ALA A 41 -13.40 6.48 0.17
C ALA A 41 -13.86 7.74 0.92
N ALA A 42 -13.70 7.78 2.23
CA ALA A 42 -14.10 8.93 3.03
C ALA A 42 -13.22 10.17 2.75
N VAL A 43 -11.90 10.00 2.63
CA VAL A 43 -10.96 11.08 2.27
C VAL A 43 -11.26 11.62 0.87
N THR A 44 -11.43 10.73 -0.11
CA THR A 44 -11.83 11.09 -1.48
C THR A 44 -13.17 11.84 -1.49
N GLY A 45 -14.14 11.33 -0.71
CA GLY A 45 -15.46 11.93 -0.60
C GLY A 45 -15.41 13.35 -0.02
N ALA A 46 -14.61 13.56 1.04
CA ALA A 46 -14.39 14.87 1.64
C ALA A 46 -13.74 15.87 0.66
N VAL A 47 -12.73 15.43 -0.10
CA VAL A 47 -12.08 16.25 -1.14
C VAL A 47 -13.07 16.69 -2.22
N LEU A 48 -13.89 15.76 -2.73
CA LEU A 48 -14.91 16.07 -3.73
C LEU A 48 -15.96 17.06 -3.21
N CYS A 49 -16.43 16.88 -1.98
CA CYS A 49 -17.33 17.83 -1.32
C CYS A 49 -16.69 19.23 -1.17
N GLY A 50 -15.39 19.30 -0.85
CA GLY A 50 -14.66 20.56 -0.80
C GLY A 50 -14.61 21.29 -2.14
N PHE A 51 -14.29 20.58 -3.22
CA PHE A 51 -14.32 21.17 -4.57
C PHE A 51 -15.73 21.56 -5.01
N ALA A 52 -16.76 20.80 -4.61
CA ALA A 52 -18.16 21.16 -4.85
C ALA A 52 -18.52 22.52 -4.20
N ILE A 53 -18.03 22.79 -2.99
CA ILE A 53 -18.19 24.09 -2.32
C ILE A 53 -17.50 25.21 -3.13
N GLY A 54 -16.32 24.95 -3.70
CA GLY A 54 -15.65 25.91 -4.59
C GLY A 54 -16.48 26.27 -5.82
N TRP A 55 -17.07 25.27 -6.49
CA TRP A 55 -17.96 25.49 -7.64
C TRP A 55 -19.27 26.20 -7.27
N ALA A 56 -19.87 25.85 -6.12
CA ALA A 56 -21.04 26.55 -5.59
C ALA A 56 -20.72 28.01 -5.22
N THR A 57 -19.51 28.27 -4.73
CA THR A 57 -19.02 29.62 -4.44
C THR A 57 -18.87 30.43 -5.73
N LEU A 58 -18.36 29.83 -6.81
CA LEU A 58 -18.30 30.48 -8.12
C LEU A 58 -19.69 30.84 -8.64
N LEU A 59 -20.65 29.92 -8.50
CA LEU A 59 -22.05 30.14 -8.85
C LEU A 59 -22.63 31.35 -8.08
N GLY A 60 -22.50 31.36 -6.75
CA GLY A 60 -23.07 32.41 -5.91
C GLY A 60 -22.39 33.76 -6.07
N LEU A 61 -21.06 33.82 -5.97
CA LEU A 61 -20.31 35.07 -6.06
C LEU A 61 -20.39 35.70 -7.45
N SER A 62 -20.44 34.90 -8.52
CA SER A 62 -20.58 35.45 -9.88
C SER A 62 -21.94 36.12 -10.08
N GLN A 63 -23.02 35.60 -9.47
CA GLN A 63 -24.35 36.20 -9.51
C GLN A 63 -24.44 37.47 -8.66
N TRP A 64 -23.78 37.47 -7.50
CA TRP A 64 -23.91 38.56 -6.53
C TRP A 64 -22.96 39.73 -6.79
N LEU A 65 -21.74 39.47 -7.28
CA LEU A 65 -20.67 40.46 -7.36
C LEU A 65 -20.29 40.87 -8.79
N THR A 66 -20.88 40.24 -9.82
CA THR A 66 -20.49 40.46 -11.23
C THR A 66 -21.70 40.50 -12.17
N ASP A 67 -21.49 41.02 -13.38
CA ASP A 67 -22.47 40.99 -14.47
C ASP A 67 -22.37 39.74 -15.36
N GLN A 68 -21.54 38.77 -14.96
CA GLN A 68 -21.26 37.56 -15.73
C GLN A 68 -21.62 36.33 -14.88
N PRO A 69 -22.91 36.08 -14.62
CA PRO A 69 -23.32 34.96 -13.78
C PRO A 69 -22.91 33.61 -14.39
N GLN A 70 -22.10 32.84 -13.68
CA GLN A 70 -21.58 31.55 -14.14
C GLN A 70 -22.52 30.41 -13.68
N ARG A 71 -23.75 30.38 -14.22
CA ARG A 71 -24.78 29.40 -13.83
C ARG A 71 -24.38 27.96 -14.11
N TRP A 72 -23.54 27.73 -15.12
CA TRP A 72 -23.03 26.41 -15.47
C TRP A 72 -22.20 25.78 -14.35
N ALA A 73 -21.65 26.56 -13.41
CA ALA A 73 -20.89 26.06 -12.26
C ALA A 73 -21.74 25.18 -11.30
N ALA A 74 -23.07 25.22 -11.40
CA ALA A 74 -23.96 24.33 -10.65
C ALA A 74 -23.74 22.85 -11.01
N VAL A 75 -23.45 22.54 -12.28
CA VAL A 75 -23.28 21.16 -12.75
C VAL A 75 -22.06 20.47 -12.11
N PRO A 76 -20.84 21.02 -12.16
CA PRO A 76 -19.71 20.41 -11.47
C PRO A 76 -19.87 20.42 -9.94
N ALA A 77 -20.56 21.42 -9.36
CA ALA A 77 -20.87 21.41 -7.93
C ALA A 77 -21.73 20.20 -7.53
N VAL A 78 -22.83 19.95 -8.26
CA VAL A 78 -23.71 18.80 -8.00
C VAL A 78 -22.99 17.48 -8.30
N PHE A 79 -22.25 17.39 -9.41
CA PHE A 79 -21.52 16.18 -9.77
C PHE A 79 -20.50 15.78 -8.70
N MET A 80 -19.64 16.72 -8.26
CA MET A 80 -18.64 16.44 -7.23
C MET A 80 -19.29 16.25 -5.85
N GLY A 81 -20.31 17.03 -5.50
CA GLY A 81 -20.98 16.93 -4.21
C GLY A 81 -21.73 15.61 -4.02
N THR A 82 -22.46 15.17 -5.05
CA THR A 82 -23.16 13.87 -5.01
C THR A 82 -22.18 12.70 -4.98
N GLY A 83 -21.14 12.72 -5.83
CA GLY A 83 -20.08 11.70 -5.78
C GLY A 83 -19.37 11.65 -4.42
N GLY A 84 -19.08 12.81 -3.85
CA GLY A 84 -18.43 12.91 -2.53
C GLY A 84 -19.29 12.37 -1.40
N LEU A 85 -20.58 12.72 -1.36
CA LEU A 85 -21.53 12.23 -0.37
C LEU A 85 -21.77 10.72 -0.51
N LEU A 86 -21.88 10.19 -1.74
CA LEU A 86 -22.03 8.75 -1.96
C LEU A 86 -20.83 7.97 -1.40
N LEU A 87 -19.60 8.45 -1.59
CA LEU A 87 -18.41 7.83 -1.03
C LEU A 87 -18.35 7.90 0.50
N LEU A 88 -18.83 8.99 1.10
CA LEU A 88 -18.90 9.13 2.56
C LEU A 88 -19.97 8.21 3.19
N VAL A 89 -21.09 7.98 2.51
CA VAL A 89 -22.22 7.19 3.04
C VAL A 89 -22.06 5.70 2.75
N PHE A 90 -21.67 5.34 1.53
CA PHE A 90 -21.64 3.95 1.06
C PHE A 90 -20.24 3.37 0.94
N GLY A 91 -19.19 4.17 1.17
CA GLY A 91 -17.82 3.74 0.99
C GLY A 91 -17.45 3.48 -0.47
N SER A 92 -16.47 2.62 -0.67
CA SER A 92 -15.89 2.31 -1.97
C SER A 92 -16.79 1.38 -2.81
N THR A 93 -17.17 1.80 -4.02
CA THR A 93 -17.95 1.02 -5.00
C THR A 93 -17.09 0.66 -6.24
N ARG A 94 -15.85 0.22 -5.98
CA ARG A 94 -14.70 0.15 -6.92
C ARG A 94 -14.89 -0.65 -8.21
N GLY A 95 -15.75 -1.67 -8.24
CA GLY A 95 -15.89 -2.53 -9.43
C GLY A 95 -16.53 -1.82 -10.62
N VAL A 96 -17.64 -1.09 -10.38
CA VAL A 96 -18.45 -0.50 -11.46
C VAL A 96 -18.09 0.96 -11.71
N LEU A 97 -17.73 1.72 -10.66
CA LEU A 97 -17.45 3.15 -10.83
C LEU A 97 -16.10 3.45 -11.50
N SER A 98 -15.12 2.56 -11.41
CA SER A 98 -13.78 2.77 -12.01
C SER A 98 -13.83 2.92 -13.53
N TRP A 99 -14.76 2.25 -14.21
CA TRP A 99 -14.98 2.38 -15.65
C TRP A 99 -15.82 3.60 -16.05
N VAL A 100 -16.69 4.07 -15.15
CA VAL A 100 -17.66 5.13 -15.44
C VAL A 100 -17.08 6.52 -15.17
N TRP A 101 -16.31 6.68 -14.09
CA TRP A 101 -15.84 7.97 -13.64
C TRP A 101 -14.83 8.68 -14.54
N PRO A 102 -13.78 8.03 -15.06
CA PRO A 102 -12.82 8.73 -15.92
C PRO A 102 -13.44 9.26 -17.23
N PRO A 103 -14.26 8.49 -17.98
CA PRO A 103 -14.97 9.03 -19.14
C PRO A 103 -15.99 10.11 -18.79
N ALA A 104 -16.76 9.94 -17.70
CA ALA A 104 -17.73 10.93 -17.26
C ALA A 104 -17.06 12.26 -16.88
N LEU A 105 -15.91 12.20 -16.18
CA LEU A 105 -15.11 13.36 -15.84
C LEU A 105 -14.57 14.05 -17.08
N LEU A 106 -14.07 13.29 -18.08
CA LEU A 106 -13.59 13.87 -19.33
C LEU A 106 -14.71 14.59 -20.09
N GLY A 107 -15.90 13.97 -20.17
CA GLY A 107 -17.09 14.58 -20.77
C GLY A 107 -17.51 15.87 -20.04
N LEU A 108 -17.49 15.86 -18.70
CA LEU A 108 -17.74 17.04 -17.88
C LEU A 108 -16.73 18.15 -18.15
N VAL A 109 -15.43 17.83 -18.26
CA VAL A 109 -14.37 18.81 -18.55
C VAL A 109 -14.57 19.44 -19.93
N VAL A 110 -14.84 18.64 -20.96
CA VAL A 110 -15.12 19.16 -22.32
C VAL A 110 -16.33 20.09 -22.30
N TRP A 111 -17.42 19.69 -21.62
CA TRP A 111 -18.61 20.52 -21.48
C TRP A 111 -18.32 21.83 -20.73
N MET A 112 -17.54 21.78 -19.64
CA MET A 112 -17.15 22.96 -18.87
C MET A 112 -16.29 23.92 -19.69
N VAL A 113 -15.37 23.43 -20.52
CA VAL A 113 -14.57 24.26 -21.44
C VAL A 113 -15.46 25.00 -22.42
N VAL A 114 -16.43 24.31 -23.03
CA VAL A 114 -17.40 24.92 -23.96
C VAL A 114 -18.22 26.01 -23.27
N ARG A 115 -18.76 25.72 -22.07
CA ARG A 115 -19.55 26.68 -21.29
C ARG A 115 -18.74 27.89 -20.86
N MET A 116 -17.53 27.68 -20.35
CA MET A 116 -16.64 28.76 -19.99
C MET A 116 -16.31 29.64 -21.20
N HIS A 117 -16.06 29.07 -22.37
CA HIS A 117 -15.73 29.86 -23.56
C HIS A 117 -16.90 30.76 -24.01
N HIS A 118 -18.13 30.30 -23.82
CA HIS A 118 -19.34 31.05 -24.13
C HIS A 118 -19.68 32.11 -23.07
N ASP A 119 -19.58 31.77 -21.78
CA ASP A 119 -20.15 32.56 -20.68
C ASP A 119 -19.12 33.43 -19.93
N LEU A 120 -17.81 33.15 -20.06
CA LEU A 120 -16.75 33.84 -19.33
C LEU A 120 -15.89 34.73 -20.24
N ARG A 121 -16.12 36.05 -20.17
CA ARG A 121 -15.37 37.02 -21.00
C ARG A 121 -13.98 37.31 -20.43
N SER A 122 -13.81 37.21 -19.11
CA SER A 122 -12.56 37.52 -18.41
C SER A 122 -11.39 36.65 -18.88
N ARG A 123 -10.31 37.26 -19.38
CA ARG A 123 -9.08 36.53 -19.75
C ARG A 123 -8.41 35.89 -18.52
N ALA A 124 -8.29 36.63 -17.42
CA ALA A 124 -7.70 36.12 -16.19
C ALA A 124 -8.48 34.93 -15.60
N GLY A 125 -9.82 35.01 -15.58
CA GLY A 125 -10.66 33.88 -15.14
C GLY A 125 -10.54 32.67 -16.05
N ARG A 126 -10.46 32.88 -17.37
CA ARG A 126 -10.25 31.78 -18.33
C ARG A 126 -8.92 31.07 -18.13
N VAL A 127 -7.81 31.80 -17.94
CA VAL A 127 -6.50 31.19 -17.68
C VAL A 127 -6.51 30.32 -16.43
N GLN A 128 -7.10 30.81 -15.34
CA GLN A 128 -7.21 30.06 -14.08
C GLN A 128 -8.04 28.77 -14.26
N LEU A 129 -9.20 28.85 -14.92
CA LEU A 129 -10.05 27.69 -15.16
C LEU A 129 -9.45 26.71 -16.16
N TYR A 130 -8.75 27.18 -17.20
CA TYR A 130 -8.01 26.31 -18.11
C TYR A 130 -6.95 25.49 -17.37
N ALA A 131 -6.23 26.07 -16.40
CA ALA A 131 -5.28 25.32 -15.59
C ALA A 131 -5.97 24.17 -14.82
N VAL A 132 -7.11 24.45 -14.18
CA VAL A 132 -7.91 23.43 -13.47
C VAL A 132 -8.43 22.36 -14.43
N PHE A 133 -9.00 22.76 -15.57
CA PHE A 133 -9.53 21.84 -16.57
C PHE A 133 -8.46 20.96 -17.19
N SER A 134 -7.26 21.50 -17.43
CA SER A 134 -6.12 20.73 -17.92
C SER A 134 -5.70 19.66 -16.92
N ILE A 135 -5.63 19.97 -15.62
CA ILE A 135 -5.32 18.99 -14.57
C ILE A 135 -6.39 17.90 -14.53
N LEU A 136 -7.68 18.28 -14.51
CA LEU A 136 -8.78 17.31 -14.51
C LEU A 136 -8.80 16.43 -15.76
N ALA A 137 -8.55 17.01 -16.94
CA ALA A 137 -8.45 16.26 -18.20
C ALA A 137 -7.28 15.28 -18.18
N LEU A 138 -6.11 15.69 -17.70
CA LEU A 138 -4.94 14.81 -17.56
C LEU A 138 -5.22 13.64 -16.61
N CYS A 139 -5.85 13.90 -15.46
CA CYS A 139 -6.27 12.85 -14.53
C CYS A 139 -7.31 11.90 -15.17
N ALA A 140 -8.28 12.44 -15.91
CA ALA A 140 -9.29 11.63 -16.59
C ALA A 140 -8.67 10.74 -17.68
N VAL A 141 -7.78 11.29 -18.51
CA VAL A 141 -7.06 10.55 -19.56
C VAL A 141 -6.16 9.47 -18.93
N GLY A 142 -5.41 9.83 -17.87
CA GLY A 142 -4.61 8.88 -17.11
C GLY A 142 -5.45 7.75 -16.50
N GLY A 143 -6.64 8.08 -15.98
CA GLY A 143 -7.60 7.12 -15.45
C GLY A 143 -8.14 6.16 -16.51
N VAL A 144 -8.58 6.68 -17.66
CA VAL A 144 -9.00 5.85 -18.80
C VAL A 144 -7.85 4.94 -19.23
N TRP A 145 -6.64 5.49 -19.35
CA TRP A 145 -5.46 4.72 -19.74
C TRP A 145 -5.14 3.60 -18.75
N GLN A 146 -5.17 3.89 -17.45
CA GLN A 146 -4.93 2.90 -16.40
C GLN A 146 -5.96 1.77 -16.44
N VAL A 147 -7.25 2.11 -16.55
CA VAL A 147 -8.35 1.12 -16.60
C VAL A 147 -8.24 0.24 -17.84
N VAL A 148 -8.06 0.84 -19.03
CA VAL A 148 -7.93 0.09 -20.29
C VAL A 148 -6.70 -0.81 -20.27
N ARG A 149 -5.57 -0.33 -19.73
CA ARG A 149 -4.34 -1.12 -19.64
C ARG A 149 -4.48 -2.26 -18.64
N SER A 150 -4.96 -2.01 -17.43
CA SER A 150 -5.16 -3.07 -16.43
C SER A 150 -6.19 -4.12 -16.88
N ALA A 151 -7.19 -3.74 -17.67
CA ALA A 151 -8.18 -4.70 -18.20
C ALA A 151 -7.63 -5.61 -19.31
N GLY A 152 -6.64 -5.13 -20.07
CA GLY A 152 -6.06 -5.86 -21.20
C GLY A 152 -4.75 -6.58 -20.90
N GLU A 153 -4.17 -6.40 -19.71
CA GLU A 153 -2.91 -7.01 -19.30
C GLU A 153 -3.17 -8.27 -18.46
N PRO A 154 -3.06 -9.48 -19.03
CA PRO A 154 -3.05 -10.70 -18.22
C PRO A 154 -1.84 -10.64 -17.27
N ASN A 155 -2.02 -11.01 -16.00
CA ASN A 155 -0.90 -11.10 -15.06
C ASN A 155 0.02 -12.26 -15.49
N PRO A 156 1.17 -11.98 -16.13
CA PRO A 156 2.01 -13.03 -16.71
C PRO A 156 2.69 -13.86 -15.63
N TYR A 157 2.71 -13.37 -14.39
CA TYR A 157 3.34 -14.03 -13.26
C TYR A 157 2.44 -15.09 -12.65
N LEU A 158 1.12 -15.08 -12.86
CA LEU A 158 0.23 -16.14 -12.37
C LEU A 158 0.69 -17.54 -12.83
N ALA A 159 1.35 -17.63 -13.99
CA ALA A 159 1.85 -18.90 -14.53
C ALA A 159 2.90 -19.61 -13.66
N ALA A 160 3.60 -18.90 -12.78
CA ALA A 160 4.59 -19.49 -11.86
C ALA A 160 3.97 -19.99 -10.55
N GLY A 161 2.72 -19.62 -10.24
CA GLY A 161 2.01 -20.02 -9.03
C GLY A 161 0.62 -20.59 -9.33
N ARG A 162 -0.21 -20.73 -8.30
CA ARG A 162 -1.64 -21.02 -8.44
C ARG A 162 -2.46 -20.14 -7.51
N LEU A 163 -3.69 -19.87 -7.91
CA LEU A 163 -4.69 -19.24 -7.06
C LEU A 163 -5.34 -20.29 -6.17
N VAL A 164 -5.47 -19.97 -4.89
CA VAL A 164 -6.10 -20.81 -3.88
C VAL A 164 -7.16 -19.98 -3.18
N THR A 165 -8.35 -20.53 -3.04
CA THR A 165 -9.45 -19.86 -2.34
C THR A 165 -9.20 -19.88 -0.83
N VAL A 166 -9.26 -18.71 -0.23
CA VAL A 166 -9.17 -18.45 1.21
C VAL A 166 -10.31 -17.52 1.57
N ASP A 167 -11.22 -17.93 2.45
CA ASP A 167 -12.34 -17.11 2.93
C ASP A 167 -13.06 -16.28 1.84
N GLY A 168 -13.35 -16.92 0.72
CA GLY A 168 -14.12 -16.32 -0.39
C GLY A 168 -13.34 -15.40 -1.33
N HIS A 169 -12.02 -15.27 -1.18
CA HIS A 169 -11.14 -14.56 -2.09
C HIS A 169 -9.96 -15.45 -2.54
N GLN A 170 -9.29 -15.10 -3.62
CA GLN A 170 -8.17 -15.90 -4.15
C GLN A 170 -6.81 -15.32 -3.77
N LEU A 171 -5.98 -16.14 -3.11
CA LEU A 171 -4.57 -15.82 -2.85
C LEU A 171 -3.65 -16.62 -3.77
N ARG A 172 -2.64 -15.94 -4.32
CA ARG A 172 -1.61 -16.55 -5.16
C ARG A 172 -0.53 -17.17 -4.28
N LEU A 173 -0.29 -18.45 -4.48
CA LEU A 173 0.76 -19.24 -3.83
C LEU A 173 1.68 -19.87 -4.89
N GLU A 174 2.99 -19.71 -4.71
CA GLU A 174 4.02 -20.37 -5.49
C GLU A 174 4.85 -21.27 -4.56
N CYS A 175 4.82 -22.58 -4.81
CA CYS A 175 5.65 -23.55 -4.11
C CYS A 175 6.59 -24.23 -5.09
N THR A 176 7.88 -24.18 -4.81
CA THR A 176 8.94 -24.78 -5.64
C THR A 176 9.79 -25.73 -4.80
N GLY A 177 10.46 -26.67 -5.47
CA GLY A 177 11.26 -27.69 -4.79
C GLY A 177 10.43 -28.77 -4.09
N SER A 178 11.10 -29.62 -3.32
CA SER A 178 10.50 -30.78 -2.64
C SER A 178 11.26 -31.11 -1.36
N GLY A 179 10.61 -31.84 -0.44
CA GLY A 179 11.18 -32.24 0.85
C GLY A 179 10.50 -31.53 2.01
N ALA A 180 11.00 -31.82 3.22
CA ALA A 180 10.49 -31.27 4.48
C ALA A 180 11.67 -30.84 5.38
N PRO A 181 11.49 -29.89 6.32
CA PRO A 181 10.29 -29.07 6.51
C PRO A 181 10.06 -28.14 5.32
N THR A 182 8.79 -27.79 5.07
CA THR A 182 8.47 -26.76 4.08
C THR A 182 8.90 -25.40 4.63
N VAL A 183 9.62 -24.62 3.83
CA VAL A 183 9.93 -23.23 4.14
C VAL A 183 8.84 -22.33 3.56
N VAL A 184 8.30 -21.41 4.35
CA VAL A 184 7.40 -20.36 3.87
C VAL A 184 8.12 -19.02 3.98
N LEU A 185 8.30 -18.33 2.86
CA LEU A 185 8.91 -17.01 2.80
C LEU A 185 7.81 -15.94 2.84
N GLU A 186 7.95 -15.00 3.77
CA GLU A 186 7.01 -13.91 4.03
C GLU A 186 7.63 -12.55 3.64
N PRO A 187 7.16 -11.92 2.55
CA PRO A 187 7.61 -10.59 2.13
C PRO A 187 7.41 -9.50 3.21
N GLY A 188 8.23 -8.45 3.17
CA GLY A 188 8.03 -7.26 3.99
C GLY A 188 6.80 -6.44 3.59
N ALA A 189 6.53 -5.34 4.31
CA ALA A 189 5.40 -4.44 4.04
C ALA A 189 5.44 -3.93 2.59
N GLY A 190 4.28 -3.93 1.93
CA GLY A 190 4.15 -3.61 0.51
C GLY A 190 4.81 -4.57 -0.47
N GLY A 191 5.53 -5.57 0.03
CA GLY A 191 6.23 -6.57 -0.77
C GLY A 191 5.28 -7.62 -1.35
N THR A 192 5.74 -8.23 -2.44
CA THR A 192 5.11 -9.39 -3.06
C THR A 192 6.10 -10.55 -3.09
N SER A 193 5.66 -11.72 -3.53
CA SER A 193 6.48 -12.90 -3.79
C SER A 193 7.73 -12.60 -4.62
N ALA A 194 7.68 -11.59 -5.50
CA ALA A 194 8.82 -11.15 -6.30
C ALA A 194 10.03 -10.72 -5.46
N SER A 195 9.79 -10.10 -4.31
CA SER A 195 10.87 -9.61 -3.43
C SER A 195 11.75 -10.74 -2.87
N MET A 196 11.21 -11.97 -2.81
CA MET A 196 11.90 -13.17 -2.36
C MET A 196 12.57 -13.93 -3.49
N GLY A 197 12.62 -13.37 -4.70
CA GLY A 197 13.03 -14.07 -5.92
C GLY A 197 14.49 -14.52 -5.95
N LEU A 198 15.38 -13.83 -5.22
CA LEU A 198 16.78 -14.26 -5.08
C LEU A 198 16.99 -15.36 -4.04
N ILE A 199 16.06 -15.51 -3.09
CA ILE A 199 16.14 -16.47 -1.98
C ILE A 199 15.45 -17.77 -2.36
N THR A 200 14.23 -17.67 -2.89
CA THR A 200 13.36 -18.79 -3.25
C THR A 200 14.08 -19.91 -4.01
N PRO A 201 14.76 -19.66 -5.16
CA PRO A 201 15.38 -20.73 -5.92
C PRO A 201 16.56 -21.41 -5.19
N VAL A 202 17.30 -20.67 -4.36
CA VAL A 202 18.44 -21.21 -3.60
C VAL A 202 17.94 -22.16 -2.50
N VAL A 203 16.90 -21.76 -1.77
CA VAL A 203 16.31 -22.59 -0.71
C VAL A 203 15.53 -23.78 -1.31
N ALA A 204 14.80 -23.54 -2.41
CA ALA A 204 14.02 -24.57 -3.11
C ALA A 204 14.88 -25.73 -3.67
N ALA A 205 16.18 -25.48 -3.89
CA ALA A 205 17.11 -26.53 -4.28
C ALA A 205 17.36 -27.57 -3.16
N ARG A 206 16.98 -27.30 -1.91
CA ARG A 206 17.27 -28.13 -0.73
C ARG A 206 16.04 -28.59 0.06
N THR A 207 14.92 -27.87 -0.06
CA THR A 207 13.64 -28.24 0.55
C THR A 207 12.49 -27.62 -0.23
N ARG A 208 11.24 -28.01 0.07
CA ARG A 208 10.07 -27.33 -0.49
C ARG A 208 10.02 -25.90 0.04
N THR A 209 9.92 -24.91 -0.84
CA THR A 209 9.84 -23.49 -0.50
C THR A 209 8.58 -22.90 -1.10
N CYS A 210 7.75 -22.30 -0.27
CA CYS A 210 6.53 -21.62 -0.65
C CYS A 210 6.66 -20.12 -0.39
N VAL A 211 6.09 -19.31 -1.28
CA VAL A 211 5.94 -17.86 -1.14
C VAL A 211 4.56 -17.49 -1.68
N TYR A 212 3.92 -16.51 -1.06
CA TYR A 212 2.58 -16.09 -1.46
C TYR A 212 2.49 -14.57 -1.54
N ASP A 213 1.44 -14.10 -2.22
CA ASP A 213 1.07 -12.69 -2.22
C ASP A 213 -0.11 -12.49 -1.25
N ARG A 214 0.02 -11.57 -0.29
CA ARG A 214 -1.08 -11.20 0.63
C ARG A 214 -2.27 -10.61 -0.13
N ALA A 215 -3.44 -10.50 0.50
CA ALA A 215 -4.64 -10.00 -0.18
C ALA A 215 -4.42 -8.59 -0.77
N GLY A 216 -4.83 -8.39 -2.02
CA GLY A 216 -4.63 -7.13 -2.74
C GLY A 216 -3.18 -6.83 -3.11
N ARG A 217 -2.32 -7.86 -3.16
CA ARG A 217 -0.92 -7.81 -3.62
C ARG A 217 -0.71 -8.71 -4.81
N GLY A 218 0.20 -8.32 -5.70
CA GLY A 218 0.72 -9.20 -6.74
C GLY A 218 -0.39 -9.90 -7.55
N GLY A 219 -0.42 -11.23 -7.48
CA GLY A 219 -1.45 -12.05 -8.11
C GLY A 219 -2.73 -12.30 -7.29
N SER A 220 -2.81 -11.81 -6.06
CA SER A 220 -3.92 -12.08 -5.13
C SER A 220 -5.04 -11.06 -5.24
N GLU A 221 -6.27 -11.53 -5.06
CA GLU A 221 -7.45 -10.68 -4.98
C GLU A 221 -7.45 -9.83 -3.69
N PRO A 222 -8.00 -8.60 -3.72
CA PRO A 222 -8.24 -7.84 -2.50
C PRO A 222 -9.24 -8.55 -1.58
N SER A 223 -8.99 -8.49 -0.27
CA SER A 223 -9.95 -8.91 0.75
C SER A 223 -10.81 -7.73 1.19
N ALA A 224 -12.07 -8.03 1.56
CA ALA A 224 -12.94 -7.07 2.22
C ALA A 224 -12.59 -6.90 3.72
N ALA A 225 -11.90 -7.89 4.30
CA ALA A 225 -11.46 -7.85 5.69
C ALA A 225 -10.29 -6.88 5.87
N ALA A 226 -10.15 -6.36 7.08
CA ALA A 226 -8.96 -5.60 7.47
C ALA A 226 -7.73 -6.52 7.43
N GLN A 227 -6.67 -6.09 6.76
CA GLN A 227 -5.40 -6.81 6.70
C GLN A 227 -4.55 -6.45 7.92
N ASP A 228 -5.01 -6.84 9.11
CA ASP A 228 -4.23 -6.79 10.35
C ASP A 228 -3.43 -8.09 10.54
N GLY A 229 -2.65 -8.15 11.63
CA GLY A 229 -1.74 -9.27 11.89
C GLY A 229 -2.46 -10.61 12.02
N ALA A 230 -3.50 -10.67 12.85
CA ALA A 230 -4.35 -11.84 13.03
C ALA A 230 -4.98 -12.33 11.71
N GLN A 231 -5.54 -11.42 10.92
CA GLN A 231 -6.13 -11.79 9.63
C GLN A 231 -5.07 -12.32 8.66
N ILE A 232 -3.90 -11.67 8.57
CA ILE A 232 -2.80 -12.15 7.71
C ILE A 232 -2.33 -13.55 8.13
N ALA A 233 -2.21 -13.82 9.44
CA ALA A 233 -1.85 -15.14 9.95
C ALA A 233 -2.93 -16.19 9.63
N THR A 234 -4.20 -15.82 9.74
CA THR A 234 -5.35 -16.69 9.42
C THR A 234 -5.44 -16.97 7.91
N ASP A 235 -5.21 -15.96 7.08
CA ASP A 235 -5.16 -16.07 5.63
C ASP A 235 -4.04 -17.04 5.22
N LEU A 236 -2.84 -16.90 5.79
CA LEU A 236 -1.70 -17.78 5.53
C LEU A 236 -1.99 -19.23 6.00
N HIS A 237 -2.58 -19.40 7.18
CA HIS A 237 -2.92 -20.71 7.71
C HIS A 237 -3.91 -21.45 6.79
N THR A 238 -4.99 -20.77 6.44
CA THR A 238 -6.04 -21.28 5.55
C THR A 238 -5.49 -21.55 4.14
N LEU A 239 -4.61 -20.67 3.64
CA LEU A 239 -3.93 -20.83 2.36
C LEU A 239 -3.11 -22.12 2.31
N LEU A 240 -2.24 -22.34 3.30
CA LEU A 240 -1.36 -23.51 3.35
C LEU A 240 -2.16 -24.81 3.45
N HIS A 241 -3.20 -24.84 4.28
CA HIS A 241 -4.10 -25.98 4.43
C HIS A 241 -4.89 -26.28 3.17
N SER A 242 -5.55 -25.26 2.59
CA SER A 242 -6.35 -25.41 1.37
C SER A 242 -5.49 -25.82 0.17
N ALA A 243 -4.22 -25.42 0.18
CA ALA A 243 -3.23 -25.84 -0.79
C ALA A 243 -2.65 -27.24 -0.53
N GLY A 244 -2.91 -27.87 0.61
CA GLY A 244 -2.30 -29.15 0.99
C GLY A 244 -0.77 -29.06 1.14
N VAL A 245 -0.27 -27.93 1.67
CA VAL A 245 1.15 -27.75 1.97
C VAL A 245 1.43 -28.34 3.36
N PRO A 246 2.23 -29.41 3.47
CA PRO A 246 2.44 -30.08 4.75
C PRO A 246 3.34 -29.26 5.67
N GLY A 247 2.88 -29.09 6.92
CA GLY A 247 3.67 -28.60 8.04
C GLY A 247 4.32 -29.74 8.85
N PRO A 248 5.01 -29.42 9.97
CA PRO A 248 5.26 -28.06 10.46
C PRO A 248 6.24 -27.30 9.56
N TYR A 249 6.17 -25.97 9.61
CA TYR A 249 6.83 -25.05 8.69
C TYR A 249 8.07 -24.41 9.30
N VAL A 250 9.07 -24.11 8.47
CA VAL A 250 10.06 -23.07 8.79
C VAL A 250 9.57 -21.77 8.18
N LEU A 251 9.28 -20.75 9.00
CA LEU A 251 8.79 -19.47 8.50
C LEU A 251 9.94 -18.46 8.48
N ALA A 252 10.13 -17.78 7.34
CA ALA A 252 11.16 -16.77 7.18
C ALA A 252 10.55 -15.45 6.73
N GLY A 253 10.61 -14.43 7.58
CA GLY A 253 9.97 -13.14 7.36
C GLY A 253 10.96 -12.00 7.29
N HIS A 254 10.83 -11.14 6.26
CA HIS A 254 11.63 -9.92 6.13
C HIS A 254 10.87 -8.70 6.61
N SER A 255 11.52 -7.79 7.35
CA SER A 255 10.87 -6.53 7.78
C SER A 255 9.54 -6.79 8.53
N PHE A 256 8.42 -6.21 8.10
CA PHE A 256 7.07 -6.55 8.62
C PHE A 256 6.70 -8.02 8.46
N GLY A 257 7.24 -8.72 7.46
CA GLY A 257 7.09 -10.16 7.33
C GLY A 257 7.58 -10.93 8.55
N GLY A 258 8.61 -10.41 9.23
CA GLY A 258 9.06 -10.94 10.52
C GLY A 258 8.02 -10.79 11.64
N LEU A 259 7.22 -9.71 11.62
CA LEU A 259 6.07 -9.56 12.53
C LEU A 259 4.98 -10.59 12.19
N TYR A 260 4.63 -10.75 10.91
CA TYR A 260 3.59 -11.70 10.49
C TYR A 260 3.92 -13.15 10.84
N VAL A 261 5.16 -13.61 10.61
CA VAL A 261 5.55 -14.98 10.96
C VAL A 261 5.61 -15.20 12.48
N ARG A 262 5.89 -14.15 13.27
CA ARG A 262 5.81 -14.21 14.74
C ARG A 262 4.37 -14.32 15.22
N ILE A 263 3.46 -13.55 14.62
CA ILE A 263 2.02 -13.64 14.92
C ILE A 263 1.52 -15.04 14.55
N PHE A 264 1.85 -15.53 13.36
CA PHE A 264 1.52 -16.91 12.97
C PHE A 264 2.04 -17.93 14.00
N ALA A 265 3.29 -17.80 14.45
CA ALA A 265 3.86 -18.70 15.46
C ALA A 265 3.19 -18.60 16.84
N ALA A 266 2.66 -17.43 17.21
CA ALA A 266 1.89 -17.25 18.44
C ALA A 266 0.51 -17.92 18.37
N HIS A 267 -0.16 -17.82 17.22
CA HIS A 267 -1.51 -18.37 17.02
C HIS A 267 -1.49 -19.88 16.70
N TYR A 268 -0.48 -20.35 15.97
CA TYR A 268 -0.35 -21.74 15.49
C TYR A 268 1.00 -22.37 15.87
N PRO A 269 1.37 -22.40 17.18
CA PRO A 269 2.71 -22.80 17.61
C PRO A 269 3.10 -24.22 17.19
N ASP A 270 2.15 -25.16 17.18
CA ASP A 270 2.41 -26.57 16.82
C ASP A 270 2.71 -26.78 15.33
N GLU A 271 2.38 -25.79 14.50
CA GLU A 271 2.62 -25.84 13.06
C GLU A 271 3.94 -25.16 12.65
N VAL A 272 4.70 -24.61 13.60
CA VAL A 272 5.98 -23.97 13.33
C VAL A 272 7.12 -24.79 13.90
N ALA A 273 8.05 -25.21 13.03
CA ALA A 273 9.25 -25.95 13.37
C ALA A 273 10.46 -25.04 13.64
N GLY A 274 10.50 -23.84 13.03
CA GLY A 274 11.57 -22.87 13.22
C GLY A 274 11.26 -21.52 12.59
N LEU A 275 11.99 -20.49 13.00
CA LEU A 275 11.81 -19.11 12.54
C LEU A 275 13.11 -18.50 12.00
N VAL A 276 12.98 -17.67 10.98
CA VAL A 276 14.06 -16.83 10.46
C VAL A 276 13.56 -15.40 10.35
N LEU A 277 14.16 -14.50 11.14
CA LEU A 277 13.85 -13.07 11.13
C LEU A 277 14.91 -12.34 10.31
N LEU A 278 14.51 -11.84 9.14
CA LEU A 278 15.39 -11.17 8.19
C LEU A 278 15.22 -9.67 8.33
N ASP A 279 16.08 -9.06 9.15
CA ASP A 279 16.06 -7.62 9.46
C ASP A 279 14.63 -7.16 9.80
N SER A 280 14.00 -7.95 10.68
CA SER A 280 12.59 -7.84 11.03
C SER A 280 12.33 -6.53 11.74
N THR A 281 11.17 -5.92 11.53
CA THR A 281 10.72 -4.85 12.41
C THR A 281 10.63 -5.40 13.84
N ALA A 282 11.18 -4.64 14.79
CA ALA A 282 11.18 -5.04 16.18
C ALA A 282 9.85 -4.69 16.85
N SER A 283 9.44 -5.55 17.80
CA SER A 283 8.21 -5.32 18.58
C SER A 283 8.38 -4.28 19.70
N SER A 284 9.63 -3.86 19.98
CA SER A 284 10.01 -2.91 21.04
C SER A 284 10.24 -1.49 20.54
N GLU A 285 10.28 -1.25 19.22
CA GLU A 285 10.26 0.13 18.75
C GLU A 285 8.95 0.78 19.22
N PRO A 286 8.97 1.99 19.80
CA PRO A 286 7.81 2.85 19.64
C PRO A 286 7.70 2.95 18.14
N ALA A 287 6.69 2.29 17.55
CA ALA A 287 6.49 2.23 16.12
C ALA A 287 6.99 3.57 15.55
N MET A 288 8.02 3.57 14.68
CA MET A 288 8.27 4.65 13.68
C MET A 288 6.98 5.44 13.58
N PRO A 289 6.82 6.76 13.80
CA PRO A 289 5.49 7.35 14.00
C PRO A 289 4.47 6.85 12.93
N VAL A 290 3.80 5.75 13.25
CA VAL A 290 3.12 4.79 12.36
C VAL A 290 2.01 4.35 13.27
N VAL A 291 1.02 5.23 13.25
CA VAL A 291 -0.36 5.02 13.62
C VAL A 291 -0.53 4.23 14.92
N PRO A 292 -0.55 4.92 16.07
CA PRO A 292 -1.23 4.35 17.22
C PRO A 292 -2.66 3.99 16.82
N ALA A 293 -3.12 2.81 17.28
CA ALA A 293 -4.44 2.28 16.99
C ALA A 293 -5.51 3.38 17.07
N ALA A 294 -6.36 3.46 16.05
CA ALA A 294 -7.40 4.45 15.83
C ALA A 294 -7.96 5.03 17.15
N GLY A 295 -7.37 6.16 17.56
CA GLY A 295 -7.68 6.89 18.78
C GLY A 295 -7.59 8.37 18.48
N ASN A 296 -8.71 9.07 18.63
CA ASN A 296 -8.93 10.45 18.22
C ASN A 296 -7.96 11.46 18.85
N SER A 297 -6.80 11.74 18.23
CA SER A 297 -6.13 13.06 18.26
C SER A 297 -4.80 13.04 17.48
N SER A 298 -4.56 14.13 16.73
CA SER A 298 -3.32 14.51 15.99
C SER A 298 -2.68 13.54 14.97
N ASP A 299 -2.85 12.23 15.09
CA ASP A 299 -2.18 11.20 14.28
C ASP A 299 -2.98 10.78 13.02
N ASP A 300 -4.26 11.15 12.99
CA ASP A 300 -5.15 11.11 11.83
C ASP A 300 -4.59 11.83 10.60
N ALA A 301 -3.76 12.85 10.81
CA ALA A 301 -3.26 13.70 9.73
C ALA A 301 -2.38 12.89 8.74
N TYR A 302 -1.49 12.04 9.25
CA TYR A 302 -0.62 11.21 8.41
C TYR A 302 -1.42 10.17 7.63
N GLY A 303 -2.37 9.49 8.28
CA GLY A 303 -3.20 8.51 7.58
C GLY A 303 -4.10 9.15 6.53
N ARG A 304 -4.57 10.38 6.75
CA ARG A 304 -5.26 11.18 5.73
C ARG A 304 -4.32 11.56 4.59
N PHE A 305 -3.07 11.97 4.87
CA PHE A 305 -2.06 12.22 3.83
C PHE A 305 -1.70 10.96 3.03
N ALA A 306 -1.54 9.80 3.66
CA ALA A 306 -1.29 8.53 2.97
C ALA A 306 -2.49 8.11 2.10
N ASN A 307 -3.72 8.36 2.55
CA ASN A 307 -4.90 8.16 1.70
C ASN A 307 -4.96 9.17 0.54
N LEU A 308 -4.47 10.40 0.71
CA LEU A 308 -4.34 11.37 -0.40
C LEU A 308 -3.34 10.90 -1.46
N THR A 309 -2.27 10.16 -1.09
CA THR A 309 -1.38 9.57 -2.12
C THR A 309 -2.07 8.45 -2.89
N SER A 310 -3.02 7.73 -2.28
CA SER A 310 -3.83 6.72 -2.98
C SER A 310 -4.72 7.32 -4.07
N LEU A 311 -5.09 8.61 -4.00
CA LEU A 311 -5.78 9.31 -5.09
C LEU A 311 -4.98 9.35 -6.40
N THR A 312 -3.66 9.14 -6.33
CA THR A 312 -2.79 9.08 -7.50
C THR A 312 -2.78 7.71 -8.18
N ALA A 313 -3.21 6.65 -7.49
CA ALA A 313 -3.16 5.29 -8.00
C ALA A 313 -4.09 5.06 -9.21
N PRO A 314 -5.32 5.61 -9.23
CA PRO A 314 -6.21 5.46 -10.38
C PRO A 314 -5.76 6.22 -11.63
N VAL A 315 -4.89 7.24 -11.52
CA VAL A 315 -4.50 8.09 -12.68
C VAL A 315 -3.28 7.56 -13.45
N GLY A 316 -2.78 6.36 -13.11
CA GLY A 316 -1.71 5.68 -13.84
C GLY A 316 -0.28 6.14 -13.51
N LEU A 317 -0.09 6.96 -12.47
CA LEU A 317 1.25 7.42 -12.05
C LEU A 317 2.13 6.27 -11.54
N GLY A 318 1.55 5.24 -10.91
CA GLY A 318 2.29 4.04 -10.51
C GLY A 318 2.92 3.31 -11.70
N ARG A 319 2.24 3.27 -12.84
CA ARG A 319 2.75 2.67 -14.09
C ARG A 319 3.91 3.45 -14.70
N LEU A 320 3.91 4.79 -14.58
CA LEU A 320 5.05 5.62 -14.97
C LEU A 320 6.25 5.39 -14.04
N TYR A 321 6.00 5.31 -12.73
CA TYR A 321 7.05 5.07 -11.73
C TYR A 321 7.67 3.67 -11.85
N GLY A 322 6.86 2.61 -12.01
CA GLY A 322 7.35 1.23 -12.18
C GLY A 322 8.25 1.06 -13.41
N GLY A 323 8.01 1.82 -14.48
CA GLY A 323 8.91 1.86 -15.63
C GLY A 323 10.28 2.49 -15.35
N LEU A 324 10.36 3.40 -14.38
CA LEU A 324 11.59 4.09 -13.96
C LEU A 324 12.33 3.37 -12.82
N ALA A 325 11.64 2.53 -12.05
CA ALA A 325 12.17 1.84 -10.87
C ALA A 325 12.93 0.53 -11.17
N ARG A 326 13.29 0.29 -12.44
CA ARG A 326 14.04 -0.89 -12.89
C ARG A 326 15.52 -0.84 -12.43
N GLY A 327 16.09 -1.97 -12.00
CA GLY A 327 17.53 -2.17 -11.76
C GLY A 327 17.92 -2.91 -10.46
N SER A 328 16.96 -3.26 -9.60
CA SER A 328 17.25 -3.75 -8.23
C SER A 328 17.07 -5.26 -8.02
N LEU A 329 16.50 -5.98 -8.98
CA LEU A 329 16.27 -7.44 -8.93
C LEU A 329 16.64 -8.05 -10.29
N PRO A 330 16.96 -9.35 -10.39
CA PRO A 330 17.27 -9.97 -11.67
C PRO A 330 16.03 -10.52 -12.40
N GLY A 331 15.94 -10.20 -13.69
CA GLY A 331 15.09 -10.89 -14.66
C GLY A 331 13.60 -10.85 -14.27
N ARG A 332 12.96 -12.02 -14.25
CA ARG A 332 11.50 -12.15 -14.07
C ARG A 332 10.95 -11.46 -12.81
N TYR A 333 11.73 -11.34 -11.74
CA TYR A 333 11.28 -10.76 -10.48
C TYR A 333 11.24 -9.22 -10.52
N GLU A 334 12.13 -8.62 -11.31
CA GLU A 334 12.11 -7.19 -11.57
C GLU A 334 10.89 -6.80 -12.40
N ASP A 335 10.61 -7.57 -13.45
CA ASP A 335 9.43 -7.35 -14.28
C ASP A 335 8.13 -7.57 -13.49
N GLN A 336 8.13 -8.51 -12.53
CA GLN A 336 7.00 -8.73 -11.61
C GLN A 336 6.80 -7.55 -10.67
N LEU A 337 7.87 -7.06 -10.03
CA LEU A 337 7.78 -5.89 -9.16
C LEU A 337 7.30 -4.64 -9.92
N ALA A 338 7.81 -4.42 -11.13
CA ALA A 338 7.38 -3.30 -11.98
C ALA A 338 5.90 -3.43 -12.39
N TYR A 339 5.44 -4.65 -12.66
CA TYR A 339 4.02 -4.92 -12.91
C TYR A 339 3.16 -4.64 -11.67
N ASP A 340 3.58 -5.10 -10.49
CA ASP A 340 2.85 -4.92 -9.24
C ASP A 340 2.71 -3.42 -8.88
N ILE A 341 3.78 -2.64 -9.05
CA ILE A 341 3.78 -1.17 -8.88
C ILE A 341 2.85 -0.49 -9.89
N ALA A 342 2.75 -1.02 -11.11
CA ALA A 342 1.88 -0.48 -12.15
C ALA A 342 0.39 -0.74 -11.89
N GLN A 343 0.04 -1.67 -11.00
CA GLN A 343 -1.35 -1.93 -10.65
C GLN A 343 -1.86 -0.94 -9.60
N GLY A 344 -3.02 -0.34 -9.88
CA GLY A 344 -3.61 0.70 -9.03
C GLY A 344 -4.06 0.21 -7.65
N HIS A 345 -4.29 -1.09 -7.47
CA HIS A 345 -4.71 -1.65 -6.18
C HIS A 345 -3.56 -1.80 -5.17
N THR A 346 -2.31 -1.90 -5.64
CA THR A 346 -1.13 -2.11 -4.80
C THR A 346 -0.84 -0.95 -3.86
N VAL A 347 -1.01 0.28 -4.33
CA VAL A 347 -0.76 1.49 -3.51
C VAL A 347 -1.72 1.54 -2.33
N GLN A 348 -2.99 1.26 -2.58
CA GLN A 348 -3.99 1.32 -1.54
C GLN A 348 -3.77 0.22 -0.49
N SER A 349 -3.51 -1.02 -0.90
CA SER A 349 -3.18 -2.07 0.05
C SER A 349 -1.89 -1.77 0.82
N ILE A 350 -0.91 -1.04 0.24
CA ILE A 350 0.29 -0.51 0.95
C ILE A 350 -0.16 0.41 2.08
N VAL A 351 -0.96 1.41 1.75
CA VAL A 351 -1.43 2.38 2.73
C VAL A 351 -2.20 1.69 3.84
N ASP A 352 -3.14 0.81 3.50
CA ASP A 352 -3.94 0.05 4.47
C ASP A 352 -3.07 -0.80 5.43
N GLU A 353 -2.01 -1.42 4.93
CA GLU A 353 -1.06 -2.23 5.72
C GLU A 353 -0.25 -1.34 6.69
N TYR A 354 0.30 -0.22 6.21
CA TYR A 354 1.06 0.70 7.08
C TYR A 354 0.19 1.38 8.13
N LEU A 355 -1.07 1.70 7.82
CA LEU A 355 -2.01 2.25 8.80
C LEU A 355 -2.27 1.30 9.98
N ARG A 356 -2.05 0.01 9.80
CA ARG A 356 -2.24 -1.03 10.83
C ARG A 356 -0.95 -1.41 11.54
N GLY A 357 0.19 -0.83 11.14
CA GLY A 357 1.52 -1.19 11.62
C GLY A 357 1.62 -1.19 13.16
N GLY A 358 1.08 -0.18 13.84
CA GLY A 358 1.10 -0.13 15.30
C GLY A 358 0.40 -1.33 15.97
N ALA A 359 -0.76 -1.73 15.46
CA ALA A 359 -1.49 -2.90 15.96
C ALA A 359 -0.73 -4.22 15.65
N ILE A 360 -0.15 -4.34 14.45
CA ILE A 360 0.66 -5.50 14.05
C ILE A 360 1.89 -5.64 14.96
N VAL A 361 2.58 -4.55 15.26
CA VAL A 361 3.74 -4.52 16.18
C VAL A 361 3.34 -4.99 17.58
N GLN A 362 2.21 -4.50 18.10
CA GLN A 362 1.67 -4.90 19.41
C GLN A 362 1.30 -6.38 19.44
N GLU A 363 0.64 -6.87 18.39
CA GLU A 363 0.23 -8.27 18.31
C GLU A 363 1.44 -9.21 18.19
N ALA A 364 2.43 -8.87 17.36
CA ALA A 364 3.67 -9.64 17.26
C ALA A 364 4.46 -9.72 18.58
N ALA A 365 4.25 -8.76 19.49
CA ALA A 365 4.82 -8.78 20.82
C ALA A 365 4.22 -9.88 21.72
N SER A 366 3.08 -10.48 21.36
CA SER A 366 2.46 -11.58 22.12
C SER A 366 3.28 -12.87 22.10
N LEU A 367 4.14 -13.06 21.09
CA LEU A 367 5.12 -14.14 21.11
C LEU A 367 6.26 -13.76 22.06
N HIS A 368 6.18 -14.26 23.30
CA HIS A 368 7.18 -14.00 24.36
C HIS A 368 8.26 -15.09 24.46
N ASP A 369 7.92 -16.32 24.09
CA ASP A 369 8.80 -17.48 24.17
C ASP A 369 8.49 -18.42 23.00
N PHE A 370 9.54 -18.86 22.32
CA PHE A 370 9.54 -19.78 21.20
C PHE A 370 10.27 -21.09 21.55
N GLY A 371 10.58 -21.29 22.84
CA GLY A 371 11.09 -22.53 23.41
C GLY A 371 12.51 -22.86 22.94
N ASP A 372 12.72 -24.10 22.53
CA ASP A 372 13.98 -24.64 21.97
C ASP A 372 13.95 -24.78 20.44
N LYS A 373 12.88 -24.28 19.80
CA LYS A 373 12.77 -24.31 18.34
C LYS A 373 13.81 -23.38 17.71
N PRO A 374 14.49 -23.80 16.63
CA PRO A 374 15.53 -23.00 16.00
C PRO A 374 15.04 -21.61 15.57
N LEU A 375 15.75 -20.56 15.98
CA LEU A 375 15.49 -19.17 15.61
C LEU A 375 16.75 -18.50 15.07
N PHE A 376 16.73 -18.08 13.81
CA PHE A 376 17.83 -17.30 13.23
C PHE A 376 17.41 -15.84 13.05
N VAL A 377 18.17 -14.91 13.61
CA VAL A 377 18.01 -13.47 13.38
C VAL A 377 19.16 -12.97 12.52
N LEU A 378 18.87 -12.57 11.28
CA LEU A 378 19.85 -12.02 10.35
C LEU A 378 19.58 -10.53 10.15
N THR A 379 20.53 -9.68 10.48
CA THR A 379 20.36 -8.23 10.54
C THR A 379 21.23 -7.53 9.50
N ALA A 380 20.69 -6.50 8.84
CA ALA A 380 21.47 -5.66 7.94
C ALA A 380 22.46 -4.78 8.75
N GLY A 381 23.69 -4.62 8.28
CA GLY A 381 24.73 -3.88 9.02
C GLY A 381 24.55 -2.36 8.98
N GLU A 382 23.86 -1.82 7.97
CA GLU A 382 23.66 -0.37 7.82
C GLU A 382 22.44 0.13 8.63
N HIS A 383 22.52 0.00 9.94
CA HIS A 383 21.46 0.41 10.89
C HIS A 383 22.01 1.12 12.14
N PRO A 384 21.19 1.94 12.82
CA PRO A 384 21.57 2.52 14.11
C PRO A 384 21.70 1.44 15.20
N GLU A 385 22.43 1.75 16.26
CA GLU A 385 22.67 0.82 17.38
C GLU A 385 21.39 0.37 18.09
N SER A 386 20.36 1.22 18.13
CA SER A 386 19.04 0.88 18.68
C SER A 386 18.42 -0.30 17.95
N TRP A 387 18.47 -0.31 16.62
CA TRP A 387 17.97 -1.41 15.80
C TRP A 387 18.72 -2.70 16.09
N LEU A 388 20.06 -2.65 16.13
CA LEU A 388 20.89 -3.82 16.44
C LEU A 388 20.56 -4.39 17.83
N THR A 389 20.29 -3.52 18.81
CA THR A 389 19.88 -3.91 20.16
C THR A 389 18.54 -4.66 20.15
N ASP A 390 17.58 -4.19 19.34
CA ASP A 390 16.28 -4.83 19.22
C ASP A 390 16.32 -6.17 18.46
N GLN A 391 17.20 -6.29 17.45
CA GLN A 391 17.44 -7.57 16.77
C GLN A 391 18.05 -8.59 17.73
N LYS A 392 19.04 -8.17 18.53
CA LYS A 392 19.65 -9.02 19.56
C LYS A 392 18.61 -9.48 20.59
N ARG A 393 17.69 -8.59 20.99
CA ARG A 393 16.58 -8.94 21.89
C ARG A 393 15.64 -9.96 21.23
N SER A 394 15.34 -9.81 19.95
CA SER A 394 14.48 -10.76 19.24
C SER A 394 15.06 -12.18 19.23
N ALA A 395 16.40 -12.32 19.22
CA ALA A 395 17.04 -13.62 19.32
C ALA A 395 16.82 -14.32 20.69
N THR A 396 16.48 -13.58 21.75
CA THR A 396 16.20 -14.17 23.07
C THR A 396 14.83 -14.83 23.16
N LEU A 397 14.01 -14.77 22.10
CA LEU A 397 12.74 -15.47 22.03
C LEU A 397 12.91 -17.00 22.02
N SER A 398 14.08 -17.52 21.65
CA SER A 398 14.37 -18.96 21.69
C SER A 398 15.68 -19.22 22.41
N THR A 399 15.72 -20.34 23.14
CA THR A 399 16.94 -20.90 23.74
C THR A 399 17.89 -21.50 22.72
N ASN A 400 17.41 -21.75 21.49
CA ASN A 400 18.16 -22.30 20.37
C ASN A 400 18.23 -21.27 19.22
N SER A 401 19.01 -20.22 19.44
CA SER A 401 19.03 -19.07 18.54
C SER A 401 20.42 -18.65 18.08
N VAL A 402 20.46 -18.05 16.90
CA VAL A 402 21.64 -17.39 16.33
C VAL A 402 21.26 -15.97 15.93
N TRP A 403 22.11 -15.01 16.28
CA TRP A 403 22.03 -13.65 15.76
C TRP A 403 23.29 -13.32 14.96
N ARG A 404 23.11 -12.80 13.74
CA ARG A 404 24.20 -12.44 12.82
C ARG A 404 23.92 -11.11 12.14
N VAL A 405 24.94 -10.27 12.06
CA VAL A 405 24.90 -9.00 11.31
C VAL A 405 25.66 -9.16 9.99
N VAL A 406 25.06 -8.70 8.89
CA VAL A 406 25.66 -8.70 7.55
C VAL A 406 26.22 -7.31 7.26
N ASN A 407 27.53 -7.14 7.45
CA ASN A 407 28.21 -5.86 7.25
C ASN A 407 28.04 -5.34 5.81
N GLY A 408 27.74 -4.05 5.67
CA GLY A 408 27.53 -3.38 4.37
C GLY A 408 26.20 -3.72 3.67
N ALA A 409 25.39 -4.60 4.24
CA ALA A 409 24.03 -4.80 3.74
C ALA A 409 23.11 -3.69 4.24
N THR A 410 22.32 -3.14 3.31
CA THR A 410 21.13 -2.34 3.62
C THR A 410 19.94 -3.24 3.91
N HIS A 411 18.88 -2.69 4.51
CA HIS A 411 17.61 -3.38 4.76
C HIS A 411 17.07 -4.14 3.54
N GLN A 412 17.05 -3.48 2.37
CA GLN A 412 16.62 -4.10 1.10
C GLN A 412 17.73 -4.94 0.46
N GLY A 413 18.99 -4.62 0.74
CA GLY A 413 20.15 -5.31 0.21
C GLY A 413 20.17 -6.81 0.55
N LEU A 414 19.68 -7.20 1.73
CA LEU A 414 19.58 -8.60 2.16
C LEU A 414 18.78 -9.50 1.21
N LEU A 415 17.79 -8.95 0.51
CA LEU A 415 16.96 -9.67 -0.45
C LEU A 415 17.31 -9.33 -1.90
N GLY A 416 17.64 -8.06 -2.17
CA GLY A 416 17.80 -7.53 -3.54
C GLY A 416 19.19 -7.67 -4.13
N GLN A 417 20.24 -7.79 -3.30
CA GLN A 417 21.62 -7.90 -3.80
C GLN A 417 22.13 -9.33 -3.70
N LYS A 418 22.60 -9.88 -4.83
CA LYS A 418 23.06 -11.27 -4.92
C LYS A 418 24.06 -11.65 -3.82
N GLN A 419 25.03 -10.78 -3.53
CA GLN A 419 26.06 -11.04 -2.51
C GLN A 419 25.50 -11.25 -1.09
N TYR A 420 24.41 -10.56 -0.73
CA TYR A 420 23.78 -10.67 0.58
C TYR A 420 22.67 -11.72 0.59
N ALA A 421 21.96 -11.89 -0.53
CA ALA A 421 20.95 -12.92 -0.71
C ALA A 421 21.48 -14.34 -0.49
N VAL A 422 22.76 -14.60 -0.77
CA VAL A 422 23.42 -15.88 -0.42
C VAL A 422 23.43 -16.09 1.11
N GLN A 423 23.80 -15.07 1.88
CA GLN A 423 23.84 -15.16 3.35
C GLN A 423 22.42 -15.31 3.93
N THR A 424 21.45 -14.59 3.36
CA THR A 424 20.02 -14.74 3.69
C THR A 424 19.53 -16.17 3.44
N SER A 425 19.83 -16.72 2.27
CA SER A 425 19.45 -18.09 1.92
C SER A 425 20.11 -19.11 2.84
N GLN A 426 21.37 -18.89 3.22
CA GLN A 426 22.08 -19.78 4.14
C GLN A 426 21.48 -19.76 5.54
N ALA A 427 21.08 -18.59 6.08
CA ALA A 427 20.41 -18.50 7.38
C ALA A 427 19.11 -19.33 7.41
N VAL A 428 18.34 -19.32 6.32
CA VAL A 428 17.15 -20.17 6.17
C VAL A 428 17.52 -21.66 6.16
N LEU A 429 18.56 -22.03 5.42
CA LEU A 429 19.02 -23.42 5.31
C LEU A 429 19.65 -23.95 6.60
N ASP A 430 20.29 -23.09 7.40
CA ASP A 430 20.83 -23.44 8.72
C ASP A 430 19.68 -23.85 9.67
N VAL A 431 18.57 -23.11 9.67
CA VAL A 431 17.34 -23.46 10.43
C VAL A 431 16.73 -24.76 9.93
N VAL A 432 16.58 -24.93 8.61
CA VAL A 432 16.10 -26.19 8.01
C VAL A 432 16.97 -27.38 8.44
N THR A 433 18.29 -27.19 8.48
CA THR A 433 19.23 -28.23 8.89
C THR A 433 19.07 -28.56 10.37
N ALA A 434 19.01 -27.56 11.24
CA ALA A 434 18.79 -27.76 12.68
C ALA A 434 17.48 -28.52 12.97
N VAL A 435 16.39 -28.16 12.27
CA VAL A 435 15.10 -28.87 12.39
C VAL A 435 15.22 -30.33 11.95
N ARG A 436 15.92 -30.62 10.84
CA ARG A 436 16.07 -31.99 10.32
C ARG A 436 16.93 -32.88 11.20
N THR A 437 18.00 -32.33 11.76
CA THR A 437 18.99 -33.07 12.56
C THR A 437 18.64 -33.11 14.04
N ASN A 438 17.69 -32.28 14.49
CA ASN A 438 17.40 -32.06 15.90
C ASN A 438 18.67 -31.67 16.70
N HIS A 439 19.59 -30.96 16.05
CA HIS A 439 20.80 -30.43 16.66
C HIS A 439 20.66 -28.93 16.93
N PRO A 440 21.41 -28.37 17.91
CA PRO A 440 21.45 -26.94 18.14
C PRO A 440 21.79 -26.18 16.86
N LEU A 441 21.10 -25.06 16.65
CA LEU A 441 21.32 -24.16 15.54
C LEU A 441 22.73 -23.57 15.66
N THR A 442 23.57 -23.90 14.68
CA THR A 442 24.90 -23.30 14.54
C THR A 442 24.92 -22.44 13.29
N ALA A 443 25.59 -21.31 13.39
CA ALA A 443 25.72 -20.39 12.27
C ALA A 443 26.87 -20.90 11.39
N SER A 444 26.61 -21.30 10.14
CA SER A 444 27.67 -21.75 9.24
C SER A 444 28.69 -20.60 9.04
N GLU A 445 29.96 -20.81 9.39
CA GLU A 445 31.06 -19.89 9.04
C GLU A 445 31.33 -20.06 7.54
N HIS A 446 30.76 -19.19 6.71
CA HIS A 446 31.23 -19.02 5.34
C HIS A 446 31.88 -17.65 5.25
N THR A 447 33.21 -17.66 5.36
CA THR A 447 34.05 -16.63 4.76
C THR A 447 33.69 -16.59 3.27
N THR A 448 33.19 -15.44 2.82
CA THR A 448 33.00 -15.13 1.41
C THR A 448 34.26 -15.50 0.61
N PRO A 449 34.16 -16.20 -0.53
CA PRO A 449 35.26 -16.26 -1.49
C PRO A 449 35.54 -14.88 -2.10
#